data_AF-H3RID1-F1
#
_entry.id   AF-H3RID1-F1
#
_cell.length_a   1.000
_cell.length_b   1.000
_cell.length_c   1.000
_cell.angle_alpha   90.00
_cell.angle_beta   90.00
_cell.angle_gamma   90.00
#
_symmetry.space_group_name_H-M   'P 1'
#
loop_
_entity.id
_entity.type
_entity.pdbx_description
1 polymer ?
#
loop_
_entity_poly.entity_id
_entity_poly.type
_entity_poly.pdbx_seq_one_letter_code
_entity_poly.pdbx_strand_id
1 'polypeptide(L)'
;MVNKVAQDVVLNNPHIDSLHVYKKAKHRSKNESAMGVYWHRLKIFWMLRQTHFDAVVLANPVPCRYSLRLARLAGATNIIGAGQPNQGFTRSFSSADFSENHQVEHTYSYLSSLTAHLPDVPPVRVYLTKSEREEAESRVHALFPVEGQTYGVHISSRCAKRRWAIDNYAAFIHILLKDEKARVLLFWSPQGALGPEDMGDNARAEKLLQLVNSSRIAAYPTGVSA
;
A
#
# COMPACT_ATOMS: atom_id res chain seq x y z
N MET A 1 2.55 -10.46 -7.42
CA MET A 1 1.57 -10.97 -6.42
C MET A 1 1.64 -10.10 -5.18
N VAL A 2 0.50 -9.61 -4.68
CA VAL A 2 0.44 -8.69 -3.53
C VAL A 2 -0.61 -9.11 -2.51
N ASN A 3 -0.51 -8.57 -1.29
CA ASN A 3 -1.56 -8.71 -0.29
C ASN A 3 -2.76 -7.79 -0.64
N LYS A 4 -3.92 -8.04 -0.04
CA LYS A 4 -5.14 -7.25 -0.29
C LYS A 4 -4.99 -5.75 0.03
N VAL A 5 -4.18 -5.39 1.03
CA VAL A 5 -3.99 -3.99 1.46
C VAL A 5 -3.18 -3.19 0.44
N ALA A 6 -2.24 -3.83 -0.26
CA ALA A 6 -1.41 -3.20 -1.27
C ALA A 6 -2.04 -3.24 -2.67
N GLN A 7 -3.25 -3.80 -2.82
CA GLN A 7 -3.90 -3.95 -4.12
C GLN A 7 -4.07 -2.59 -4.80
N ASP A 8 -4.69 -1.63 -4.11
CA ASP A 8 -5.13 -0.37 -4.74
C ASP A 8 -3.96 0.53 -5.16
N VAL A 9 -2.79 0.38 -4.52
CA VAL A 9 -1.55 1.08 -4.89
C VAL A 9 -0.99 0.58 -6.24
N VAL A 10 -1.31 -0.67 -6.60
CA VAL A 10 -0.72 -1.38 -7.74
C VAL A 10 -1.70 -1.48 -8.91
N LEU A 11 -2.98 -1.19 -8.67
CA LEU A 11 -4.00 -1.16 -9.72
C LEU A 11 -3.65 -0.15 -10.83
N ASN A 12 -4.08 -0.47 -12.04
CA ASN A 12 -3.89 0.31 -13.27
C ASN A 12 -2.43 0.61 -13.63
N ASN A 13 -1.45 -0.01 -12.98
CA ASN A 13 -0.05 0.17 -13.32
C ASN A 13 0.23 -0.45 -14.71
N PRO A 14 0.67 0.35 -15.71
CA PRO A 14 0.91 -0.11 -17.08
C PRO A 14 2.08 -1.09 -17.21
N HIS A 15 2.91 -1.22 -16.17
CA HIS A 15 4.04 -2.15 -16.14
C HIS A 15 3.68 -3.52 -15.55
N ILE A 16 2.38 -3.80 -15.33
CA ILE A 16 1.90 -5.05 -14.74
C ILE A 16 0.82 -5.65 -15.63
N ASP A 17 1.15 -6.77 -16.26
CA ASP A 17 0.21 -7.49 -17.14
C ASP A 17 -0.87 -8.24 -16.35
N SER A 18 -0.54 -8.71 -15.14
CA SER A 18 -1.46 -9.54 -14.34
C SER A 18 -1.23 -9.37 -12.83
N LEU A 19 -2.26 -8.90 -12.13
CA LEU A 19 -2.25 -8.72 -10.69
C LEU A 19 -2.94 -9.88 -9.97
N HIS A 20 -2.16 -10.66 -9.24
CA HIS A 20 -2.68 -11.70 -8.35
C HIS A 20 -2.67 -11.22 -6.90
N VAL A 21 -3.87 -11.09 -6.31
CA VAL A 21 -4.07 -10.65 -4.92
C VAL A 21 -4.39 -11.86 -4.05
N TYR A 22 -3.60 -12.08 -2.99
CA TYR A 22 -3.89 -13.12 -2.03
C TYR A 22 -4.62 -12.56 -0.80
N LYS A 23 -5.76 -13.16 -0.44
CA LYS A 23 -6.42 -12.93 0.85
C LYS A 23 -5.76 -13.83 1.91
N LYS A 24 -5.38 -13.28 3.06
CA LYS A 24 -5.01 -14.10 4.23
C LYS A 24 -6.28 -14.72 4.81
N ALA A 25 -6.25 -16.01 5.13
CA ALA A 25 -7.40 -16.79 5.64
C ALA A 25 -8.06 -16.25 6.93
N LYS A 26 -7.44 -15.25 7.60
CA LYS A 26 -7.99 -14.57 8.78
C LYS A 26 -9.01 -13.46 8.46
N HIS A 27 -9.19 -13.08 7.19
CA HIS A 27 -10.23 -12.14 6.76
C HIS A 27 -11.37 -12.90 6.08
N ARG A 28 -12.25 -13.50 6.88
CA ARG A 28 -13.48 -14.14 6.42
C ARG A 28 -14.56 -13.08 6.24
N SER A 29 -15.12 -12.96 5.04
CA SER A 29 -16.43 -12.33 4.83
C SER A 29 -17.50 -13.21 5.49
N LYS A 30 -18.57 -12.64 6.06
CA LYS A 30 -19.63 -13.40 6.76
C LYS A 30 -20.28 -14.55 5.95
N ASN A 31 -20.09 -14.59 4.62
CA ASN A 31 -20.67 -15.60 3.71
C ASN A 31 -19.64 -16.39 2.83
N GLU A 32 -18.33 -16.33 3.10
CA GLU A 32 -17.35 -17.16 2.34
C GLU A 32 -17.07 -18.50 3.06
N SER A 33 -17.34 -19.63 2.38
CA SER A 33 -16.97 -20.95 2.90
C SER A 33 -15.45 -21.10 2.95
N ALA A 34 -14.91 -21.72 4.00
CA ALA A 34 -13.46 -21.93 4.14
C ALA A 34 -12.88 -22.68 2.92
N MET A 35 -13.67 -23.60 2.35
CA MET A 35 -13.34 -24.32 1.13
C MET A 35 -13.16 -23.39 -0.09
N GLY A 36 -14.01 -22.38 -0.26
CA GLY A 36 -13.91 -21.43 -1.38
C GLY A 36 -12.61 -20.63 -1.38
N VAL A 37 -12.10 -20.24 -0.21
CA VAL A 37 -10.82 -19.52 -0.08
C VAL A 37 -9.63 -20.41 -0.46
N TYR A 38 -9.65 -21.68 -0.04
CA TYR A 38 -8.62 -22.65 -0.44
C TYR A 38 -8.68 -22.96 -1.94
N TRP A 39 -9.88 -23.17 -2.51
CA TRP A 39 -10.07 -23.36 -3.95
C TRP A 39 -9.58 -22.16 -4.76
N HIS A 40 -9.92 -20.94 -4.34
CA HIS A 40 -9.44 -19.72 -4.99
C HIS A 40 -7.91 -19.63 -4.96
N ARG A 41 -7.29 -19.96 -3.81
CA ARG A 41 -5.84 -20.00 -3.67
C ARG A 41 -5.21 -21.07 -4.58
N LEU A 42 -5.78 -22.26 -4.66
CA LEU A 42 -5.34 -23.32 -5.58
C LEU A 42 -5.43 -22.87 -7.03
N LYS A 43 -6.54 -22.21 -7.42
CA LYS A 43 -6.71 -21.65 -8.77
C LYS A 43 -5.64 -20.61 -9.09
N ILE A 44 -5.31 -19.72 -8.16
CA ILE A 44 -4.20 -18.76 -8.34
C ILE A 44 -2.89 -19.50 -8.60
N PHE A 45 -2.53 -20.48 -7.76
CA PHE A 45 -1.28 -21.23 -7.97
C PHE A 45 -1.26 -22.01 -9.28
N TRP A 46 -2.40 -22.59 -9.68
CA TRP A 46 -2.53 -23.28 -10.95
C TRP A 46 -2.33 -22.33 -12.13
N MET A 47 -2.97 -21.15 -12.11
CA MET A 47 -2.76 -20.12 -13.15
C MET A 47 -1.29 -19.67 -13.20
N LEU A 48 -0.67 -19.38 -12.05
CA LEU A 48 0.75 -18.99 -11.99
C LEU A 48 1.68 -20.07 -12.58
N ARG A 49 1.36 -21.36 -12.35
CA ARG A 49 2.12 -22.47 -12.94
C ARG A 49 1.96 -22.53 -14.45
N GLN A 50 0.78 -22.23 -14.98
CA GLN A 50 0.53 -22.20 -16.43
C GLN A 50 1.15 -20.99 -17.12
N THR A 51 1.41 -19.89 -16.40
CA THR A 51 2.08 -18.72 -16.97
C THR A 51 3.56 -18.98 -17.27
N HIS A 52 4.19 -19.95 -16.61
CA HIS A 52 5.59 -20.32 -16.84
C HIS A 52 6.58 -19.13 -16.81
N PHE A 53 6.55 -18.34 -15.73
CA PHE A 53 7.48 -17.22 -15.55
C PHE A 53 8.94 -17.65 -15.66
N ASP A 54 9.73 -16.94 -16.48
CA ASP A 54 11.17 -17.18 -16.66
C ASP A 54 11.99 -16.91 -15.41
N ALA A 55 11.53 -15.99 -14.55
CA ALA A 55 12.15 -15.66 -13.28
C ALA A 55 11.11 -15.17 -12.27
N VAL A 56 11.36 -15.43 -10.99
CA VAL A 56 10.56 -14.94 -9.88
C VAL A 56 11.45 -14.20 -8.90
N VAL A 57 11.17 -12.91 -8.70
CA VAL A 57 11.87 -12.05 -7.75
C VAL A 57 11.11 -11.95 -6.43
N LEU A 58 11.75 -12.34 -5.34
CA LEU A 58 11.24 -12.16 -3.99
C LEU A 58 11.69 -10.79 -3.46
N ALA A 59 10.89 -9.76 -3.74
CA ALA A 59 11.17 -8.34 -3.48
C ALA A 59 11.18 -7.92 -1.99
N ASN A 60 11.64 -8.78 -1.09
CA ASN A 60 12.00 -8.41 0.29
C ASN A 60 13.52 -8.45 0.41
N PRO A 61 14.18 -7.41 0.96
CA PRO A 61 15.64 -7.38 1.11
C PRO A 61 16.16 -8.31 2.22
N VAL A 62 15.27 -9.06 2.86
CA VAL A 62 15.57 -9.98 3.95
C VAL A 62 14.99 -11.36 3.62
N PRO A 63 15.68 -12.46 3.96
CA PRO A 63 15.20 -13.80 3.66
C PRO A 63 13.80 -14.07 4.22
N CYS A 64 12.88 -14.46 3.33
CA CYS A 64 11.50 -14.77 3.68
C CYS A 64 11.14 -16.19 3.25
N ARG A 65 11.17 -17.13 4.21
CA ARG A 65 10.82 -18.55 3.97
C ARG A 65 9.41 -18.72 3.39
N TYR A 66 8.48 -17.86 3.79
CA TYR A 66 7.10 -17.91 3.28
C TYR A 66 7.03 -17.56 1.79
N SER A 67 7.64 -16.45 1.37
CA SER A 67 7.69 -16.04 -0.04
C SER A 67 8.35 -17.10 -0.91
N LEU A 68 9.44 -17.70 -0.44
CA LEU A 68 10.13 -18.79 -1.14
C LEU A 68 9.22 -20.02 -1.32
N ARG A 69 8.49 -20.41 -0.28
CA ARG A 69 7.50 -21.50 -0.39
C ARG A 69 6.41 -21.18 -1.41
N LEU A 70 5.91 -19.94 -1.44
CA LEU A 70 4.89 -19.55 -2.41
C LEU A 70 5.44 -19.59 -3.85
N ALA A 71 6.67 -19.13 -4.09
CA ALA A 71 7.29 -19.21 -5.41
C ALA A 71 7.41 -20.66 -5.91
N ARG A 72 7.82 -21.60 -5.04
CA ARG A 72 7.86 -23.03 -5.39
C ARG A 72 6.48 -23.62 -5.67
N LEU A 73 5.47 -23.26 -4.89
CA LEU A 73 4.08 -23.65 -5.14
C LEU A 73 3.53 -23.06 -6.44
N ALA A 74 4.03 -21.89 -6.86
CA ALA A 74 3.75 -21.29 -8.16
C ALA A 74 4.55 -21.92 -9.31
N GLY A 75 5.42 -22.90 -9.03
CA GLY A 75 6.19 -23.61 -10.06
C GLY A 75 7.44 -22.90 -10.53
N ALA A 76 7.89 -21.87 -9.80
CA ALA A 76 9.09 -21.12 -10.15
C ALA A 76 10.34 -22.01 -10.10
N THR A 77 11.09 -22.02 -11.19
CA THR A 77 12.39 -22.71 -11.33
C THR A 77 13.55 -21.75 -11.09
N ASN A 78 13.42 -20.51 -11.58
CA ASN A 78 14.43 -19.46 -11.45
C ASN A 78 14.02 -18.45 -10.38
N ILE A 79 14.54 -18.62 -9.15
CA ILE A 79 14.15 -17.79 -8.00
C ILE A 79 15.29 -16.85 -7.62
N ILE A 80 14.99 -15.56 -7.57
CA ILE A 80 15.91 -14.47 -7.18
C ILE A 80 15.43 -13.91 -5.84
N GLY A 81 16.32 -13.75 -4.86
CA GLY A 81 15.94 -13.12 -3.59
C GLY A 81 17.02 -13.16 -2.50
N ALA A 82 16.78 -12.45 -1.41
CA ALA A 82 17.64 -12.47 -0.24
C ALA A 82 17.65 -13.86 0.42
N GLY A 83 18.84 -14.42 0.65
CA GLY A 83 18.98 -15.77 1.18
C GLY A 83 20.40 -16.29 1.10
N GLN A 84 20.62 -17.49 1.65
CA GLN A 84 21.88 -18.20 1.44
C GLN A 84 21.85 -18.98 0.12
N PRO A 85 22.99 -19.12 -0.57
CA PRO A 85 23.14 -20.06 -1.67
C PRO A 85 22.67 -21.47 -1.27
N ASN A 86 22.23 -22.26 -2.26
CA ASN A 86 21.75 -23.64 -2.07
C ASN A 86 20.48 -23.82 -1.21
N GLN A 87 19.84 -22.74 -0.73
CA GLN A 87 18.52 -22.83 -0.10
C GLN A 87 17.37 -22.85 -1.13
N GLY A 88 17.65 -23.26 -2.37
CA GLY A 88 16.74 -23.29 -3.51
C GLY A 88 16.40 -21.90 -4.05
N PHE A 89 17.38 -21.01 -4.05
CA PHE A 89 17.47 -19.81 -4.87
C PHE A 89 18.39 -20.11 -6.05
N THR A 90 18.02 -19.63 -7.23
CA THR A 90 18.89 -19.65 -8.42
C THR A 90 19.89 -18.50 -8.36
N ARG A 91 19.45 -17.34 -7.84
CA ARG A 91 20.31 -16.20 -7.47
C ARG A 91 19.97 -15.73 -6.07
N SER A 92 20.93 -15.83 -5.17
CA SER A 92 20.80 -15.40 -3.78
C SER A 92 21.48 -14.06 -3.56
N PHE A 93 20.81 -13.15 -2.86
CA PHE A 93 21.37 -11.88 -2.43
C PHE A 93 21.72 -11.93 -0.95
N SER A 94 22.91 -11.49 -0.62
CA SER A 94 23.41 -11.19 0.71
C SER A 94 23.29 -9.70 1.00
N SER A 95 23.57 -9.29 2.23
CA SER A 95 23.57 -7.86 2.60
C SER A 95 24.57 -7.03 1.79
N ALA A 96 25.64 -7.63 1.26
CA ALA A 96 26.64 -6.92 0.46
C ALA A 96 26.19 -6.66 -0.99
N ASP A 97 25.16 -7.36 -1.46
CA ASP A 97 24.65 -7.24 -2.84
C ASP A 97 23.62 -6.11 -2.98
N PHE A 98 23.17 -5.51 -1.88
CA PHE A 98 22.24 -4.40 -1.89
C PHE A 98 22.98 -3.07 -1.95
N SER A 99 22.59 -2.23 -2.91
CA SER A 99 23.07 -0.86 -3.02
C SER A 99 22.40 0.03 -1.96
N GLU A 100 23.17 0.97 -1.42
CA GLU A 100 22.68 2.03 -0.52
C GLU A 100 21.89 1.56 0.72
N ASN A 101 21.30 2.52 1.44
CA ASN A 101 20.55 2.28 2.68
C ASN A 101 19.03 2.32 2.51
N HIS A 102 18.52 2.72 1.34
CA HIS A 102 17.09 2.92 1.12
C HIS A 102 16.40 1.65 0.59
N GLN A 103 15.19 1.36 1.11
CA GLN A 103 14.49 0.10 0.80
C GLN A 103 14.13 -0.06 -0.69
N VAL A 104 13.90 1.06 -1.40
CA VAL A 104 13.62 1.04 -2.84
C VAL A 104 14.85 0.59 -3.62
N GLU A 105 16.02 1.11 -3.28
CA GLU A 105 17.31 0.72 -3.88
C GLU A 105 17.63 -0.75 -3.64
N HIS A 106 17.35 -1.26 -2.44
CA HIS A 106 17.51 -2.68 -2.14
C HIS A 106 16.63 -3.55 -3.04
N THR A 107 15.40 -3.11 -3.31
CA THR A 107 14.48 -3.84 -4.18
C THR A 107 14.93 -3.77 -5.64
N TYR A 108 15.46 -2.62 -6.07
CA TYR A 108 16.00 -2.42 -7.41
C TYR A 108 17.27 -3.22 -7.68
N SER A 109 18.09 -3.44 -6.64
CA SER A 109 19.34 -4.22 -6.75
C SER A 109 19.12 -5.62 -7.33
N TYR A 110 17.93 -6.22 -7.14
CA TYR A 110 17.57 -7.52 -7.73
C TYR A 110 17.58 -7.54 -9.26
N LEU A 111 17.41 -6.39 -9.92
CA LEU A 111 17.41 -6.30 -11.38
C LEU A 111 18.79 -6.64 -11.97
N SER A 112 19.87 -6.55 -11.18
CA SER A 112 21.22 -6.94 -11.61
C SER A 112 21.33 -8.42 -11.97
N SER A 113 20.39 -9.25 -11.50
CA SER A 113 20.27 -10.66 -11.91
C SER A 113 19.55 -10.87 -13.24
N LEU A 114 18.92 -9.83 -13.80
CA LEU A 114 18.12 -9.90 -15.02
C LEU A 114 18.71 -9.05 -16.16
N THR A 115 19.48 -8.00 -15.84
CA THR A 115 20.12 -7.12 -16.81
C THR A 115 21.51 -6.73 -16.33
N ALA A 116 22.45 -6.59 -17.28
CA ALA A 116 23.79 -6.07 -17.01
C ALA A 116 23.78 -4.54 -16.77
N HIS A 117 22.77 -3.85 -17.31
CA HIS A 117 22.60 -2.41 -17.15
C HIS A 117 21.41 -2.16 -16.23
N LEU A 118 21.70 -1.74 -15.00
CA LEU A 118 20.69 -1.32 -14.04
C LEU A 118 20.11 0.02 -14.47
N PRO A 119 18.78 0.13 -14.66
CA PRO A 119 18.15 1.42 -14.85
C PRO A 119 18.16 2.22 -13.55
N ASP A 120 18.11 3.55 -13.68
CA ASP A 120 17.90 4.44 -12.54
C ASP A 120 16.58 4.13 -11.83
N VAL A 121 16.56 4.33 -10.52
CA VAL A 121 15.34 4.18 -9.73
C VAL A 121 14.32 5.25 -10.12
N PRO A 122 13.14 4.87 -10.65
CA PRO A 122 12.15 5.83 -11.07
C PRO A 122 11.47 6.46 -9.84
N PRO A 123 10.87 7.65 -10.01
CA PRO A 123 10.05 8.23 -8.96
C PRO A 123 8.86 7.31 -8.63
N VAL A 124 8.42 7.34 -7.37
CA VAL A 124 7.22 6.61 -6.93
C VAL A 124 6.00 7.11 -7.71
N ARG A 125 5.24 6.19 -8.31
CA ARG A 125 4.03 6.50 -9.10
C ARG A 125 2.87 5.61 -8.67
N VAL A 126 1.68 6.19 -8.68
CA VAL A 126 0.39 5.49 -8.62
C VAL A 126 -0.41 5.85 -9.87
N TYR A 127 -1.16 4.89 -10.40
CA TYR A 127 -1.87 5.05 -11.66
C TYR A 127 -3.37 5.06 -11.38
N LEU A 128 -3.97 6.23 -11.52
CA LEU A 128 -5.40 6.44 -11.35
C LEU A 128 -6.09 6.47 -12.71
N THR A 129 -7.24 5.83 -12.83
CA THR A 129 -8.15 5.97 -13.96
C THR A 129 -8.71 7.39 -14.04
N LYS A 130 -9.25 7.75 -15.21
CA LYS A 130 -9.93 9.03 -15.41
C LYS A 130 -11.12 9.19 -14.44
N SER A 131 -11.93 8.13 -14.28
CA SER A 131 -13.09 8.14 -13.39
C SER A 131 -12.71 8.36 -11.92
N GLU A 132 -11.62 7.75 -11.43
CA GLU A 132 -11.16 7.95 -10.04
C GLU A 132 -10.71 9.39 -9.79
N ARG A 133 -10.10 10.04 -10.79
CA ARG A 133 -9.72 11.45 -10.70
C ARG A 133 -10.94 12.35 -10.66
N GLU A 134 -11.88 12.14 -11.58
CA GLU A 134 -13.12 12.92 -11.66
C GLU A 134 -13.97 12.76 -10.39
N GLU A 135 -14.06 11.55 -9.82
CA GLU A 135 -14.75 11.31 -8.56
C GLU A 135 -14.09 12.05 -7.40
N ALA A 136 -12.76 12.00 -7.30
CA ALA A 136 -12.02 12.70 -6.26
C ALA A 136 -12.17 14.23 -6.39
N GLU A 137 -12.07 14.77 -7.60
CA GLU A 137 -12.27 16.19 -7.89
C GLU A 137 -13.69 16.64 -7.51
N SER A 138 -14.71 15.88 -7.90
CA SER A 138 -16.12 16.14 -7.55
C SER A 138 -16.34 16.13 -6.04
N ARG A 139 -15.79 15.14 -5.32
CA ARG A 139 -15.87 15.06 -3.86
C ARG A 139 -15.20 16.25 -3.19
N VAL A 140 -14.01 16.65 -3.65
CA VAL A 140 -13.30 17.82 -3.11
C VAL A 140 -14.06 19.11 -3.38
N HIS A 141 -14.64 19.26 -4.57
CA HIS A 141 -15.47 20.42 -4.91
C HIS A 141 -16.74 20.50 -4.06
N ALA A 142 -17.39 19.36 -3.78
CA ALA A 142 -18.55 19.29 -2.89
C ALA A 142 -18.22 19.69 -1.44
N LEU A 143 -17.02 19.36 -0.96
CA LEU A 143 -16.55 19.77 0.37
C LEU A 143 -16.14 21.24 0.41
N PHE A 144 -15.59 21.76 -0.69
CA PHE A 144 -15.08 23.12 -0.82
C PHE A 144 -15.55 23.77 -2.12
N PRO A 145 -16.70 24.47 -2.12
CA PRO A 145 -17.26 25.10 -3.32
C PRO A 145 -16.33 26.17 -3.93
N VAL A 146 -15.49 26.79 -3.10
CA VAL A 146 -14.51 27.79 -3.53
C VAL A 146 -13.15 27.12 -3.73
N GLU A 147 -12.52 27.42 -4.87
CA GLU A 147 -11.17 26.95 -5.18
C GLU A 147 -10.12 27.54 -4.24
N GLY A 148 -9.05 26.77 -4.01
CA GLY A 148 -7.98 27.15 -3.11
C GLY A 148 -6.88 26.11 -3.04
N GLN A 149 -5.79 26.46 -2.37
CA GLN A 149 -4.67 25.57 -2.13
C GLN A 149 -5.09 24.47 -1.15
N THR A 150 -5.20 23.25 -1.63
CA THR A 150 -5.55 22.09 -0.80
C THR A 150 -4.31 21.50 -0.15
N TYR A 151 -4.37 21.30 1.17
CA TYR A 151 -3.39 20.54 1.95
C TYR A 151 -4.03 19.25 2.45
N GLY A 152 -3.31 18.13 2.34
CA GLY A 152 -3.73 16.86 2.93
C GLY A 152 -3.03 16.62 4.26
N VAL A 153 -3.78 16.35 5.33
CA VAL A 153 -3.24 16.00 6.65
C VAL A 153 -3.68 14.59 7.01
N HIS A 154 -2.74 13.67 7.18
CA HIS A 154 -3.02 12.30 7.60
C HIS A 154 -2.61 12.07 9.06
N ILE A 155 -3.53 11.60 9.90
CA ILE A 155 -3.32 11.52 11.36
C ILE A 155 -3.14 10.09 11.90
N SER A 156 -3.36 9.07 11.06
CA SER A 156 -3.34 7.68 11.50
C SER A 156 -1.93 7.11 11.60
N SER A 157 -1.68 6.39 12.69
CA SER A 157 -0.50 5.56 12.87
C SER A 157 -0.83 4.39 13.80
N ARG A 158 -0.41 3.18 13.41
CA ARG A 158 -0.56 1.98 14.25
C ARG A 158 0.34 2.00 15.48
N CYS A 159 1.37 2.83 15.48
CA CYS A 159 2.33 2.93 16.58
C CYS A 159 2.00 4.18 17.41
N ALA A 160 1.46 3.99 18.62
CA ALA A 160 1.02 5.08 19.49
C ALA A 160 2.11 6.14 19.72
N LYS A 161 3.36 5.73 19.94
CA LYS A 161 4.51 6.65 20.10
C LYS A 161 4.89 7.45 18.84
N ARG A 162 4.38 7.06 17.67
CA ARG A 162 4.55 7.79 16.39
C ARG A 162 3.34 8.66 16.06
N ARG A 163 2.35 8.76 16.95
CA ARG A 163 1.22 9.66 16.79
C ARG A 163 1.57 11.02 17.38
N TRP A 164 1.39 12.07 16.60
CA TRP A 164 1.45 13.42 17.13
C TRP A 164 0.18 13.73 17.94
N ALA A 165 0.31 14.64 18.91
CA ALA A 165 -0.82 15.07 19.73
C ALA A 165 -1.85 15.81 18.86
N ILE A 166 -3.13 15.63 19.16
CA ILE A 166 -4.22 16.21 18.36
C ILE A 166 -4.20 17.74 18.45
N ASP A 167 -3.87 18.30 19.61
CA ASP A 167 -3.76 19.75 19.80
C ASP A 167 -2.66 20.35 18.92
N ASN A 168 -1.58 19.61 18.67
CA ASN A 168 -0.52 20.05 17.77
C ASN A 168 -0.97 20.04 16.30
N TYR A 169 -1.74 19.02 15.89
CA TYR A 169 -2.37 19.03 14.56
C TYR A 169 -3.30 20.22 14.40
N ALA A 170 -4.12 20.54 15.41
CA ALA A 170 -5.01 21.69 15.38
C ALA A 170 -4.22 23.01 15.23
N ALA A 171 -3.19 23.20 16.06
CA ALA A 171 -2.31 24.37 15.97
C ALA A 171 -1.64 24.51 14.59
N PHE A 172 -1.14 23.41 14.01
CA PHE A 172 -0.56 23.41 12.67
C PHE A 172 -1.58 23.74 11.59
N ILE A 173 -2.78 23.19 11.66
CA ILE A 173 -3.85 23.48 10.70
C ILE A 173 -4.27 24.94 10.80
N HIS A 174 -4.37 25.52 12.00
CA HIS A 174 -4.63 26.96 12.15
C HIS A 174 -3.53 27.82 11.49
N ILE A 175 -2.26 27.39 11.51
CA ILE A 175 -1.19 28.07 10.79
C ILE A 175 -1.40 28.00 9.28
N LEU A 176 -1.75 26.84 8.73
CA LEU A 176 -2.07 26.70 7.30
C LEU A 176 -3.25 27.62 6.91
N LEU A 177 -4.28 27.65 7.74
CA LEU A 177 -5.49 28.45 7.50
C LEU A 177 -5.29 29.96 7.68
N LYS A 178 -4.11 30.45 8.08
CA LYS A 178 -3.79 31.88 8.01
C LYS A 178 -3.78 32.39 6.56
N ASP A 179 -3.47 31.52 5.60
CA ASP A 179 -3.73 31.79 4.19
C ASP A 179 -5.23 31.60 3.93
N GLU A 180 -5.91 32.65 3.49
CA GLU A 180 -7.34 32.64 3.19
C GLU A 180 -7.70 31.66 2.06
N LYS A 181 -6.75 31.36 1.16
CA LYS A 181 -6.92 30.39 0.08
C LYS A 181 -6.62 28.95 0.51
N ALA A 182 -6.08 28.73 1.70
CA ALA A 182 -5.79 27.39 2.18
C ALA A 182 -7.07 26.66 2.62
N ARG A 183 -7.15 25.38 2.23
CA ARG A 183 -8.15 24.41 2.68
C ARG A 183 -7.49 23.09 3.01
N VAL A 184 -8.04 22.34 3.96
CA VAL A 184 -7.43 21.14 4.52
C VAL A 184 -8.35 19.94 4.39
N LEU A 185 -7.86 18.89 3.73
CA LEU A 185 -8.48 17.56 3.77
C LEU A 185 -7.84 16.74 4.88
N LEU A 186 -8.66 16.27 5.82
CA LEU A 186 -8.24 15.43 6.92
C LEU A 186 -8.43 13.95 6.58
N PHE A 187 -7.32 13.22 6.51
CA PHE A 187 -7.28 11.79 6.20
C PHE A 187 -6.97 10.96 7.45
N TRP A 188 -7.66 9.83 7.56
CA TRP A 188 -7.39 8.82 8.59
C TRP A 188 -7.92 7.46 8.16
N SER A 189 -7.42 6.41 8.80
CA SER A 189 -7.93 5.05 8.68
C SER A 189 -9.21 4.91 9.53
N PRO A 190 -10.37 4.65 8.92
CA PRO A 190 -11.61 4.46 9.69
C PRO A 190 -11.54 3.17 10.51
N GLN A 191 -12.43 3.07 11.51
CA GLN A 191 -12.58 1.84 12.29
C GLN A 191 -12.91 0.67 11.35
N GLY A 192 -12.33 -0.49 11.61
CA GLY A 192 -12.57 -1.70 10.81
C GLY A 192 -11.79 -1.78 9.50
N ALA A 193 -11.04 -0.75 9.10
CA ALA A 193 -10.38 -0.67 7.79
C ALA A 193 -9.42 -1.84 7.52
N LEU A 194 -8.67 -2.27 8.54
CA LEU A 194 -7.75 -3.42 8.43
C LEU A 194 -8.34 -4.72 9.00
N GLY A 195 -9.51 -4.67 9.63
CA GLY A 195 -10.22 -5.82 10.21
C GLY A 195 -11.09 -5.44 11.41
N PRO A 196 -11.94 -6.34 11.94
CA PRO A 196 -12.93 -6.02 12.97
C PRO A 196 -12.37 -5.40 14.26
N GLU A 197 -11.15 -5.78 14.63
CA GLU A 197 -10.46 -5.29 15.84
C GLU A 197 -9.71 -3.97 15.62
N ASP A 198 -9.71 -3.43 14.39
CA ASP A 198 -9.05 -2.17 14.08
C ASP A 198 -9.89 -1.02 14.64
N MET A 199 -9.42 -0.40 15.73
CA MET A 199 -10.08 0.74 16.36
C MET A 199 -10.19 1.96 15.44
N GLY A 200 -9.34 2.06 14.41
CA GLY A 200 -9.26 3.26 13.57
C GLY A 200 -8.95 4.53 14.35
N ASP A 201 -9.17 5.68 13.71
CA ASP A 201 -8.91 7.00 14.31
C ASP A 201 -10.12 7.95 14.24
N ASN A 202 -11.35 7.42 14.14
CA ASN A 202 -12.59 8.22 14.03
C ASN A 202 -12.71 9.27 15.15
N ALA A 203 -12.60 8.86 16.41
CA ALA A 203 -12.70 9.77 17.56
C ALA A 203 -11.61 10.85 17.57
N ARG A 204 -10.41 10.53 17.05
CA ARG A 204 -9.30 11.47 16.93
C ARG A 204 -9.55 12.48 15.81
N ALA A 205 -10.10 12.04 14.68
CA ALA A 205 -10.48 12.90 13.58
C ALA A 205 -11.62 13.85 13.96
N GLU A 206 -12.66 13.34 14.64
CA GLU A 206 -13.77 14.15 15.16
C GLU A 206 -13.29 15.21 16.14
N LYS A 207 -12.44 14.84 17.11
CA LYS A 207 -11.84 15.80 18.06
C LYS A 207 -11.03 16.87 17.33
N LEU A 208 -10.26 16.51 16.31
CA LEU A 208 -9.46 17.47 15.55
C LEU A 208 -10.33 18.46 14.77
N LEU A 209 -11.40 17.97 14.11
CA LEU A 209 -12.35 18.83 13.41
C LEU A 209 -13.03 19.82 14.36
N GLN A 210 -13.41 19.35 15.57
CA GLN A 210 -13.99 20.21 16.61
C GLN A 210 -13.00 21.27 17.13
N LEU A 211 -11.72 20.91 17.33
CA LEU A 211 -10.70 21.86 17.78
C LEU A 211 -10.41 22.93 16.73
N VAL A 212 -10.36 22.56 15.45
CA VAL A 212 -10.10 23.51 14.35
C VAL A 212 -11.33 24.38 14.06
N ASN A 213 -12.53 23.82 14.17
CA ASN A 213 -13.83 24.51 14.00
C ASN A 213 -13.86 25.51 12.84
N SER A 214 -13.59 25.03 11.62
CA SER A 214 -13.57 25.86 10.41
C SER A 214 -14.24 25.15 9.25
N SER A 215 -14.96 25.88 8.40
CA SER A 215 -15.50 25.37 7.14
C SER A 215 -14.41 25.05 6.09
N ARG A 216 -13.16 25.45 6.34
CA ARG A 216 -12.00 25.21 5.45
C ARG A 216 -11.22 23.94 5.79
N ILE A 217 -11.69 23.14 6.74
CA ILE A 217 -11.23 21.78 6.98
C ILE A 217 -12.39 20.80 6.74
N ALA A 218 -12.12 19.70 6.03
CA ALA A 218 -13.12 18.69 5.75
C ALA A 218 -12.59 17.27 6.00
N ALA A 219 -13.49 16.42 6.48
CA ALA A 219 -13.26 14.99 6.65
C ALA A 219 -13.09 14.29 5.29
N TYR A 220 -12.03 13.51 5.14
CA TYR A 220 -11.77 12.67 3.96
C TYR A 220 -11.14 11.32 4.36
N PRO A 221 -11.92 10.39 4.95
CA PRO A 221 -11.39 9.10 5.39
C PRO A 221 -10.81 8.30 4.21
N THR A 222 -9.76 7.50 4.45
CA THR A 222 -9.06 6.72 3.41
C THR A 222 -9.75 5.41 3.04
N GLY A 223 -10.96 5.17 3.58
CA GLY A 223 -11.78 3.99 3.31
C GLY A 223 -13.25 4.32 3.54
N VAL A 224 -14.13 3.47 3.02
CA VAL A 224 -15.58 3.63 3.19
C VAL A 224 -15.95 3.16 4.61
N SER A 225 -16.59 4.01 5.40
CA SER A 225 -17.30 3.57 6.59
C SER A 225 -18.35 2.54 6.17
N ALA A 226 -18.17 1.29 6.57
CA ALA A 226 -19.16 0.23 6.35
C ALA A 226 -20.46 0.53 7.10
#